data_AF-A0A919TBD2-F1
#
_entry.id   AF-A0A919TBD2-F1
#
_cell.length_a   1.000
_cell.length_b   1.000
_cell.length_c   1.000
_cell.angle_alpha   90.00
_cell.angle_beta   90.00
_cell.angle_gamma   90.00
#
_symmetry.space_group_name_H-M   'P 1'
#
loop_
_entity.id
_entity.type
_entity.pdbx_description
1 polymer ?
#
loop_
_entity_poly.entity_id
_entity_poly.type
_entity_poly.pdbx_seq_one_letter_code
_entity_poly.pdbx_strand_id
1 'polypeptide(L)'
;MLPDISEFMLMRTQDDAPFEGVPVPGLRASYFHRDEDGRTATVGCYFLGDREILRAWGYADEEHCRHNAVRGRDGWHPAADGCPEVELIRDGQAAVIGLAVRAPNGEWVRAPRPGPAAGQSAATPR
;
A
#
# COMPACT_ATOMS: atom_id res chain seq x y z
N MET A 1 -11.58 -12.26 -5.73
CA MET A 1 -11.97 -12.38 -4.30
C MET A 1 -10.85 -11.78 -3.47
N LEU A 2 -11.15 -11.04 -2.40
CA LEU A 2 -10.12 -10.47 -1.51
C LEU A 2 -9.64 -11.55 -0.53
N PRO A 3 -8.33 -11.74 -0.29
CA PRO A 3 -7.85 -12.73 0.67
C PRO A 3 -8.21 -12.33 2.11
N ASP A 4 -8.65 -13.32 2.91
CA ASP A 4 -8.78 -13.19 4.36
C ASP A 4 -7.40 -13.35 5.01
N ILE A 5 -6.87 -12.26 5.55
CA ILE A 5 -5.51 -12.22 6.12
C ILE A 5 -5.40 -13.08 7.38
N SER A 6 -6.51 -13.37 8.06
CA SER A 6 -6.50 -14.22 9.25
C SER A 6 -6.10 -15.67 8.96
N GLU A 7 -6.19 -16.08 7.70
CA GLU A 7 -5.73 -17.39 7.23
C GLU A 7 -4.22 -17.43 6.94
N PHE A 8 -3.52 -16.30 6.97
CA PHE A 8 -2.10 -16.19 6.64
C PHE A 8 -1.25 -15.88 7.87
N MET A 9 0.01 -16.32 7.84
CA MET A 9 1.01 -15.97 8.84
C MET A 9 1.77 -14.71 8.41
N LEU A 10 2.01 -13.80 9.36
CA LEU A 10 2.83 -12.61 9.11
C LEU A 10 4.30 -13.03 8.96
N MET A 11 4.89 -12.73 7.80
CA MET A 11 6.30 -13.00 7.54
C MET A 11 7.17 -11.82 7.97
N ARG A 12 6.83 -10.61 7.53
CA ARG A 12 7.58 -9.39 7.88
C ARG A 12 6.72 -8.14 7.69
N THR A 13 7.11 -7.07 8.37
CA THR A 13 6.61 -5.71 8.13
C THR A 13 7.78 -4.79 7.84
N GLN A 14 7.61 -3.87 6.91
CA GLN A 14 8.58 -2.84 6.54
C GLN A 14 7.91 -1.47 6.58
N ASP A 15 8.39 -0.60 7.46
CA ASP A 15 8.03 0.80 7.49
C ASP A 15 8.85 1.59 6.45
N ASP A 16 8.31 2.73 6.02
CA ASP A 16 8.84 3.56 4.93
C ASP A 16 9.25 2.72 3.70
N ALA A 17 8.41 1.76 3.34
CA ALA A 17 8.67 0.80 2.29
C ALA A 17 8.96 1.53 0.95
N PRO A 18 10.00 1.11 0.21
CA PRO A 18 10.33 1.75 -1.05
C PRO A 18 9.37 1.32 -2.16
N PHE A 19 9.07 2.25 -3.05
CA PHE A 19 8.43 1.98 -4.34
C PHE A 19 9.42 2.32 -5.45
N GLU A 20 9.73 1.36 -6.31
CA GLU A 20 10.75 1.49 -7.38
C GLU A 20 12.10 2.05 -6.90
N GLY A 21 12.53 1.61 -5.71
CA GLY A 21 13.78 2.06 -5.08
C GLY A 21 13.70 3.45 -4.40
N VAL A 22 12.56 4.13 -4.45
CA VAL A 22 12.33 5.41 -3.77
C VAL A 22 11.58 5.17 -2.46
N PRO A 23 12.16 5.51 -1.29
CA PRO A 23 11.46 5.43 -0.02
C PRO A 23 10.18 6.25 -0.04
N VAL A 24 9.08 5.68 0.48
CA VAL A 24 7.80 6.38 0.60
C VAL A 24 7.51 6.62 2.09
N PRO A 25 7.72 7.84 2.60
CA PRO A 25 7.53 8.11 4.02
C PRO A 25 6.09 7.85 4.48
N GLY A 26 5.93 7.02 5.50
CA GLY A 26 4.64 6.60 6.07
C GLY A 26 3.99 5.41 5.38
N LEU A 27 4.63 4.82 4.36
CA LEU A 27 4.19 3.57 3.74
C LEU A 27 4.68 2.37 4.57
N ARG A 28 3.74 1.64 5.15
CA ARG A 28 4.01 0.37 5.81
C ARG A 28 3.54 -0.77 4.93
N ALA A 29 4.44 -1.70 4.61
CA ALA A 29 4.13 -2.92 3.86
C ALA A 29 4.24 -4.14 4.79
N SER A 30 3.15 -4.88 4.96
CA SER A 30 3.12 -6.14 5.71
C SER A 30 2.95 -7.29 4.73
N TYR A 31 3.85 -8.27 4.80
CA TYR A 31 3.88 -9.43 3.91
C TYR A 31 3.49 -10.67 4.69
N PHE A 32 2.52 -11.40 4.16
CA PHE A 32 1.96 -12.60 4.74
C PHE A 32 2.10 -13.78 3.79
N HIS A 33 2.12 -14.99 4.34
CA HIS A 33 2.19 -16.22 3.56
C HIS A 33 1.33 -17.34 4.15
N ARG A 34 0.96 -18.30 3.30
CA ARG A 34 0.24 -19.52 3.68
C ARG A 34 0.61 -20.63 2.69
N ASP A 35 0.76 -21.84 3.18
CA ASP A 35 0.91 -23.02 2.30
C ASP A 35 -0.45 -23.43 1.73
N GLU A 36 -0.52 -23.64 0.42
CA GLU A 36 -1.73 -23.97 -0.34
C GLU A 36 -1.37 -24.95 -1.45
N ASP A 37 -1.86 -26.19 -1.38
CA ASP A 37 -1.69 -27.23 -2.41
C ASP A 37 -0.25 -27.42 -2.90
N GLY A 38 0.72 -27.35 -1.98
CA GLY A 38 2.15 -27.50 -2.29
C GLY A 38 2.82 -26.25 -2.86
N ARG A 39 2.11 -25.11 -2.90
CA ARG A 39 2.64 -23.78 -3.21
C ARG A 39 2.54 -22.88 -1.98
N THR A 40 3.26 -21.77 -2.00
CA THR A 40 3.15 -20.74 -0.95
C THR A 40 2.39 -19.55 -1.50
N ALA A 41 1.14 -19.38 -1.08
CA ALA A 41 0.37 -18.17 -1.36
C ALA A 41 0.94 -17.01 -0.55
N THR A 42 1.06 -15.82 -1.16
CA THR A 42 1.59 -14.62 -0.52
C THR A 42 0.64 -13.43 -0.68
N VAL A 43 0.60 -12.57 0.33
CA VAL A 43 -0.20 -11.34 0.31
C VAL A 43 0.62 -10.18 0.88
N GLY A 44 0.75 -9.10 0.11
CA GLY A 44 1.24 -7.81 0.56
C GLY A 44 0.07 -6.87 0.91
N CYS A 45 0.03 -6.37 2.13
CA CYS A 45 -0.90 -5.33 2.58
C CYS A 45 -0.15 -4.01 2.76
N TYR A 46 -0.61 -2.95 2.08
CA TYR A 46 0.06 -1.66 2.04
C TYR A 46 -0.79 -0.60 2.74
N PHE A 47 -0.19 0.04 3.73
CA PHE A 47 -0.81 1.05 4.57
C PHE A 47 -0.08 2.38 4.43
N LEU A 48 -0.80 3.46 4.28
CA LEU A 48 -0.24 4.81 4.42
C LEU A 48 -0.84 5.46 5.67
N GLY A 49 -0.01 5.65 6.69
CA GLY A 49 -0.51 5.89 8.04
C GLY A 49 -1.42 4.74 8.51
N ASP A 50 -2.59 5.05 9.05
CA ASP A 50 -3.55 4.05 9.54
C ASP A 50 -4.47 3.49 8.43
N ARG A 51 -4.36 3.99 7.20
CA ARG A 51 -5.23 3.59 6.09
C ARG A 51 -4.57 2.52 5.24
N GLU A 52 -5.19 1.36 5.17
CA GLU A 52 -4.88 0.36 4.15
C GLU A 52 -5.34 0.86 2.78
N ILE A 53 -4.46 0.86 1.78
CA ILE A 53 -4.74 1.43 0.46
C ILE A 53 -4.73 0.37 -0.65
N LEU A 54 -4.00 -0.72 -0.45
CA LEU A 54 -3.76 -1.73 -1.48
C LEU A 54 -3.49 -3.10 -0.82
N ARG A 55 -4.03 -4.14 -1.42
CA ARG A 55 -3.56 -5.52 -1.27
C ARG A 55 -3.13 -6.06 -2.63
N ALA A 56 -2.03 -6.78 -2.65
CA ALA A 56 -1.58 -7.53 -3.82
C ALA A 56 -1.20 -8.95 -3.39
N TRP A 57 -1.60 -9.96 -4.17
CA TRP A 57 -1.40 -11.36 -3.82
C TRP A 57 -1.16 -12.24 -5.04
N GLY A 58 -0.58 -13.40 -4.78
CA GLY A 58 -0.21 -14.41 -5.78
C GLY A 58 0.50 -15.54 -5.08
N TYR A 59 1.41 -16.20 -5.79
CA TYR A 59 2.25 -17.25 -5.21
C TYR A 59 3.73 -16.84 -5.16
N ALA A 60 4.47 -17.37 -4.20
CA ALA A 60 5.88 -17.04 -3.99
C ALA A 60 6.80 -17.47 -5.15
N ASP A 61 6.35 -18.43 -5.96
CA ASP A 61 7.02 -18.92 -7.17
C ASP A 61 6.70 -18.09 -8.43
N GLU A 62 5.87 -17.05 -8.31
CA GLU A 62 5.52 -16.14 -9.40
C GLU A 62 6.32 -14.83 -9.34
N GLU A 63 6.80 -14.35 -10.49
CA GLU A 63 7.54 -13.08 -10.57
C GLU A 63 6.65 -11.85 -10.29
N HIS A 64 5.35 -11.98 -10.55
CA HIS A 64 4.39 -10.88 -10.48
C HIS A 64 3.19 -11.28 -9.63
N CYS A 65 2.56 -10.27 -9.02
CA CYS A 65 1.30 -10.46 -8.33
C CYS A 65 0.25 -10.95 -9.33
N ARG A 66 -0.48 -11.99 -8.95
CA ARG A 66 -1.57 -12.53 -9.76
C ARG A 66 -2.78 -11.62 -9.72
N HIS A 67 -3.04 -11.01 -8.56
CA HIS A 67 -4.18 -10.15 -8.34
C HIS A 67 -3.86 -8.99 -7.39
N ASN A 68 -4.65 -7.94 -7.47
CA ASN A 68 -4.62 -6.81 -6.56
C ASN A 68 -6.03 -6.29 -6.24
N ALA A 69 -6.17 -5.54 -5.16
CA ALA A 69 -7.38 -4.80 -4.80
C ALA A 69 -7.01 -3.48 -4.15
N VAL A 70 -7.71 -2.42 -4.52
CA VAL A 70 -7.47 -1.05 -4.04
C VAL A 70 -8.59 -0.64 -3.09
N ARG A 71 -8.26 0.07 -2.00
CA ARG A 71 -9.23 0.56 -1.03
C ARG A 71 -9.52 2.04 -1.21
N GLY A 72 -10.65 2.34 -1.85
CA GLY A 72 -11.20 3.69 -1.99
C GLY A 72 -11.74 4.25 -0.67
N ARG A 73 -12.46 5.38 -0.75
CA ARG A 73 -13.12 5.99 0.42
C ARG A 73 -14.26 5.10 0.95
N ASP A 74 -15.01 4.51 0.05
CA ASP A 74 -16.24 3.77 0.37
C ASP A 74 -16.01 2.27 0.59
N GLY A 75 -14.75 1.82 0.53
CA GLY A 75 -14.38 0.42 0.76
C GLY A 75 -13.43 -0.12 -0.31
N TRP A 76 -13.39 -1.43 -0.43
CA TRP A 76 -12.57 -2.13 -1.41
C TRP A 76 -13.24 -2.09 -2.79
N HIS A 77 -12.47 -1.74 -3.81
CA HIS A 77 -12.83 -2.04 -5.19
C HIS A 77 -12.75 -3.55 -5.45
N PRO A 78 -13.39 -4.05 -6.51
CA PRO A 78 -13.21 -5.44 -6.94
C PRO A 78 -11.73 -5.77 -7.15
N ALA A 79 -11.38 -7.05 -6.99
CA ALA A 79 -10.04 -7.50 -7.34
C ALA A 79 -9.80 -7.36 -8.86
N ALA A 80 -8.61 -6.90 -9.23
CA ALA A 80 -8.11 -6.88 -10.60
C ALA A 80 -6.95 -7.87 -10.76
N ASP A 81 -6.72 -8.29 -12.00
CA ASP A 81 -5.61 -9.17 -12.36
C ASP A 81 -4.30 -8.38 -12.54
N GLY A 82 -3.19 -9.01 -12.20
CA GLY A 82 -1.85 -8.47 -12.34
C GLY A 82 -1.41 -7.54 -11.22
N CYS A 83 -0.26 -6.88 -11.45
CA CYS A 83 0.30 -5.89 -10.54
C CYS A 83 -0.53 -4.60 -10.54
N PRO A 84 -0.62 -3.91 -9.38
CA PRO A 84 -1.30 -2.62 -9.30
C PRO A 84 -0.53 -1.55 -10.08
N GLU A 85 -1.26 -0.63 -10.72
CA GLU A 85 -0.68 0.61 -11.27
C GLU A 85 -0.55 1.63 -10.13
N VAL A 86 0.66 2.13 -9.90
CA VAL A 86 1.00 3.00 -8.76
C VAL A 86 1.80 4.20 -9.24
N GLU A 87 1.47 5.39 -8.73
CA GLU A 87 2.21 6.64 -8.95
C GLU A 87 2.67 7.24 -7.62
N LEU A 88 3.90 7.78 -7.60
CA LEU A 88 4.40 8.57 -6.46
C LEU A 88 3.73 9.95 -6.45
N ILE A 89 3.19 10.35 -5.31
CA ILE A 89 2.77 11.74 -5.08
C ILE A 89 3.98 12.52 -4.59
N ARG A 90 4.30 13.64 -5.25
CA ARG A 90 5.46 14.49 -4.91
C ARG A 90 5.03 15.90 -4.56
N ASP A 91 5.71 16.51 -3.59
CA ASP A 91 5.66 17.94 -3.31
C ASP A 91 6.91 18.62 -3.90
N GLY A 92 6.70 19.62 -4.74
CA GLY A 92 7.75 20.23 -5.54
C GLY A 92 8.52 19.21 -6.38
N GLN A 93 9.84 19.39 -6.50
CA GLN A 93 10.68 18.62 -7.41
C GLN A 93 11.30 17.34 -6.82
N ALA A 94 11.18 17.08 -5.52
CA ALA A 94 11.96 16.00 -4.89
C ALA A 94 11.24 15.19 -3.82
N ALA A 95 10.42 15.80 -2.98
CA ALA A 95 9.89 15.12 -1.80
C ALA A 95 8.73 14.18 -2.17
N VAL A 96 8.89 12.87 -1.95
CA VAL A 96 7.77 11.93 -2.01
C VAL A 96 6.90 12.15 -0.78
N ILE A 97 5.63 12.46 -1.03
CA ILE A 97 4.63 12.73 0.00
C ILE A 97 3.51 11.70 0.00
N GLY A 98 3.60 10.60 -0.74
CA GLY A 98 2.60 9.53 -0.71
C GLY A 98 2.50 8.75 -2.01
N LEU A 99 1.37 8.06 -2.19
CA LEU A 99 1.08 7.20 -3.33
C LEU A 99 -0.33 7.44 -3.88
N ALA A 100 -0.47 7.27 -5.18
CA ALA A 100 -1.75 7.07 -5.84
C ALA A 100 -1.76 5.66 -6.43
N VAL A 101 -2.86 4.93 -6.25
CA VAL A 101 -3.03 3.58 -6.81
C VAL A 101 -4.26 3.59 -7.71
N ARG A 102 -4.14 3.05 -8.92
CA ARG A 102 -5.24 3.01 -9.87
C ARG A 102 -6.19 1.86 -9.54
N ALA A 103 -7.45 2.19 -9.27
CA ALA A 103 -8.50 1.20 -9.08
C ALA A 103 -8.98 0.65 -10.44
N PRO A 104 -9.64 -0.53 -10.46
CA PRO A 104 -10.11 -1.16 -11.70
C PRO A 104 -11.14 -0.34 -12.48
N ASN A 105 -11.84 0.59 -11.82
CA ASN A 105 -12.77 1.53 -12.45
C ASN A 105 -12.05 2.71 -13.14
N GLY A 106 -10.71 2.74 -13.13
CA GLY A 106 -9.87 3.80 -13.68
C GLY A 106 -9.64 4.99 -12.75
N GLU A 107 -10.21 4.98 -11.54
CA GLU A 107 -10.04 6.03 -10.54
C GLU A 107 -8.65 5.94 -9.88
N TRP A 108 -8.01 7.09 -9.64
CA TRP A 108 -6.78 7.15 -8.86
C TRP A 108 -7.09 7.38 -7.39
N VAL A 109 -6.93 6.34 -6.58
CA VAL A 109 -7.05 6.45 -5.12
C VAL A 109 -5.78 7.08 -4.57
N ARG A 110 -5.87 8.36 -4.23
CA ARG A 110 -4.76 9.14 -3.68
C ARG A 110 -4.69 9.01 -2.17
N ALA A 111 -3.51 8.70 -1.68
CA ALA A 111 -3.16 8.71 -0.28
C ALA A 111 -1.91 9.58 -0.13
N PRO A 112 -2.06 10.89 0.15
CA PRO A 112 -0.95 11.68 0.65
C PRO A 112 -0.65 11.25 2.09
N ARG A 113 0.62 11.30 2.48
CA ARG A 113 1.05 11.22 3.86
C ARG A 113 0.27 12.28 4.64
N PRO A 114 -0.32 11.95 5.80
CA PRO A 114 -0.83 12.98 6.68
C PRO A 114 0.33 13.94 6.98
N GLY A 115 0.16 15.22 6.60
CA GLY A 115 1.13 16.25 6.98
C GLY A 115 1.32 16.24 8.50
N PRO A 116 2.43 16.80 9.03
CA PRO A 116 2.45 17.13 10.45
C PRO A 116 1.18 17.94 10.73
N ALA A 117 0.35 17.48 11.67
CA ALA A 117 -0.87 18.19 12.03
C ALA A 117 -0.53 19.67 12.20
N ALA A 118 -1.16 20.54 11.43
CA ALA A 118 -0.95 21.97 11.54
C ALA A 118 -1.40 22.41 12.94
N GLY A 119 -0.46 22.50 13.87
CA GLY A 119 -0.65 22.81 15.27
C GLY A 119 0.64 22.51 16.02
N GLN A 120 1.55 23.46 16.22
CA GLN A 120 1.31 24.72 16.91
C GLN A 120 2.26 25.79 16.35
N SER A 121 1.72 26.95 15.94
CA SER A 121 2.48 28.19 16.02
C SER A 121 2.74 28.46 17.50
N ALA A 122 3.92 28.08 18.00
CA ALA A 122 4.42 28.61 19.25
C ALA A 122 4.93 30.02 18.97
N ALA A 123 4.15 31.00 19.44
CA ALA A 123 4.47 32.41 19.44
C ALA A 123 5.88 32.66 20.00
N THR A 124 6.63 33.53 19.33
CA THR A 124 7.83 34.17 19.89
C THR A 124 7.43 35.05 21.08
N PRO A 125 7.93 34.80 22.31
CA PRO A 125 7.99 35.87 23.30
C PRO A 125 9.23 36.74 23.06
N ARG A 126 9.03 38.04 23.25
CA ARG A 126 9.99 39.14 23.11
C ARG A 126 11.15 39.05 24.09
#